data_AF-A0A3M7KX65-F1
#
_entry.id   AF-A0A3M7KX65-F1
#
_cell.length_a   1.000
_cell.length_b   1.000
_cell.length_c   1.000
_cell.angle_alpha   90.00
_cell.angle_beta   90.00
_cell.angle_gamma   90.00
#
_symmetry.space_group_name_H-M   'P 1'
#
loop_
_entity.id
_entity.type
_entity.pdbx_description
1 polymer ?
#
loop_
_entity_poly.entity_id
_entity_poly.type
_entity_poly.pdbx_seq_one_letter_code
_entity_poly.pdbx_strand_id
1 'polypeptide(L)'
;MGISVSAIRMSPFKVLEARSTEVIVSVECLRTGQKACTADKNGNIGTGNHGNNNFGDYNDGDSNIGSYNKGNSNWGDNNKGTNLRCNNATGTRKVVNTCDLKQLRI
;
A
#
# COMPACT_ATOMS: atom_id res chain seq x y z
N MET A 1 -6.55 -10.01 -7.62
CA MET A 1 -5.73 -11.12 -8.15
C MET A 1 -4.27 -10.69 -8.03
N GLY A 2 -3.49 -11.31 -7.15
CA GLY A 2 -2.05 -11.03 -7.03
C GLY A 2 -1.28 -11.79 -8.11
N ILE A 3 -0.33 -11.13 -8.77
CA ILE A 3 0.55 -11.78 -9.75
C ILE A 3 1.74 -12.35 -8.97
N SER A 4 1.87 -13.68 -8.96
CA SER A 4 3.06 -14.34 -8.41
C SER A 4 4.23 -14.14 -9.37
N VAL A 5 5.25 -13.41 -8.91
CA VAL A 5 6.47 -13.12 -9.68
C VAL A 5 7.66 -13.74 -8.96
N SER A 6 8.41 -14.59 -9.66
CA SER A 6 9.50 -15.39 -9.07
C SER A 6 10.72 -14.55 -8.67
N ALA A 7 10.88 -13.35 -9.23
CA ALA A 7 11.78 -12.30 -8.74
C ALA A 7 11.44 -10.97 -9.46
N ILE A 8 11.16 -9.89 -8.72
CA ILE A 8 11.13 -8.54 -9.29
C ILE A 8 12.56 -8.03 -9.34
N ARG A 9 13.22 -8.14 -10.48
CA ARG A 9 14.52 -7.51 -10.68
C ARG A 9 14.31 -6.01 -10.96
N MET A 10 14.27 -5.19 -9.91
CA MET A 10 14.26 -3.74 -10.03
C MET A 10 15.66 -3.24 -10.42
N SER A 11 15.96 -3.18 -11.72
CA SER A 11 17.20 -2.58 -12.26
C SER A 11 16.91 -1.20 -12.86
N PRO A 12 17.81 -0.23 -12.68
CA PRO A 12 17.73 0.85 -11.69
C PRO A 12 16.58 1.87 -11.90
N PHE A 13 16.10 2.42 -10.78
CA PHE A 13 15.70 3.79 -10.43
C PHE A 13 15.55 4.91 -11.51
N LYS A 14 15.14 4.62 -12.73
CA LYS A 14 14.72 5.68 -13.65
C LYS A 14 13.30 6.09 -13.29
N VAL A 15 13.15 7.23 -12.61
CA VAL A 15 11.85 7.91 -12.51
C VAL A 15 11.45 8.28 -13.94
N LEU A 16 10.51 7.53 -14.51
CA LEU A 16 9.95 7.84 -15.82
C LEU A 16 8.89 8.92 -15.61
N GLU A 17 9.11 10.12 -16.16
CA GLU A 17 8.13 11.23 -16.10
C GLU A 17 6.95 11.05 -17.08
N ALA A 18 6.69 9.81 -17.54
CA ALA A 18 5.57 9.53 -18.43
C ALA A 18 4.29 9.35 -17.62
N ARG A 19 3.20 9.98 -18.08
CA ARG A 19 1.84 9.93 -17.50
C ARG A 19 1.19 8.53 -17.50
N SER A 20 1.90 7.50 -17.96
CA SER A 20 1.42 6.11 -18.07
C SER A 20 2.20 5.12 -17.18
N THR A 21 2.93 5.60 -16.17
CA THR A 21 3.77 4.73 -15.35
C THR A 21 2.94 4.06 -14.24
N GLU A 22 2.97 2.73 -14.19
CA GLU A 22 2.38 1.95 -13.10
C GLU A 22 3.35 1.90 -11.90
N VAL A 23 2.83 2.05 -10.69
CA VAL A 23 3.61 2.01 -9.44
C VAL A 23 3.26 0.74 -8.68
N ILE A 24 4.28 -0.03 -8.31
CA ILE A 24 4.13 -1.13 -7.34
C ILE A 24 4.03 -0.49 -5.96
N VAL A 25 2.84 -0.59 -5.35
CA VAL A 25 2.51 0.04 -4.06
C VAL A 25 2.73 -0.87 -2.86
N SER A 26 2.73 -2.19 -3.08
CA SER A 26 3.01 -3.17 -2.03
C SER A 26 3.54 -4.47 -2.62
N VAL A 27 4.37 -5.16 -1.84
CA VAL A 27 4.90 -6.48 -2.16
C VAL A 27 4.80 -7.35 -0.91
N GLU A 28 4.40 -8.61 -1.11
CA GLU A 28 4.49 -9.64 -0.08
C GLU A 28 5.78 -10.42 -0.30
N CYS A 29 6.68 -10.38 0.68
CA CYS A 29 7.92 -11.16 0.64
C CYS A 29 7.67 -12.56 1.23
N LEU A 30 7.77 -13.59 0.39
CA LEU A 30 7.55 -14.98 0.77
C LEU A 30 8.86 -15.76 0.84
N ARG A 31 8.99 -16.66 1.82
CA ARG A 31 10.06 -17.66 1.81
C ARG A 31 9.77 -18.71 0.73
N THR A 32 10.82 -19.37 0.25
CA THR A 32 10.68 -20.48 -0.71
C THR A 32 9.70 -21.54 -0.17
N GLY A 33 8.68 -21.88 -0.95
CA GLY A 33 7.65 -22.85 -0.59
C GLY A 33 6.53 -22.30 0.32
N GLN A 34 6.63 -21.06 0.80
CA GLN A 34 5.56 -20.41 1.55
C GLN A 34 4.44 -19.98 0.58
N LYS A 35 3.19 -20.25 0.97
CA LYS A 35 2.02 -19.77 0.23
C LYS A 35 1.78 -18.29 0.53
N ALA A 36 1.35 -17.55 -0.49
CA ALA A 36 0.90 -16.17 -0.35
C ALA A 36 -0.25 -16.05 0.66
N CYS A 37 -0.31 -14.93 1.36
CA CYS A 37 -1.44 -14.62 2.22
C CYS A 37 -2.72 -14.58 1.37
N THR A 38 -3.73 -15.33 1.81
CA THR A 38 -5.06 -15.28 1.21
C THR A 38 -5.87 -14.19 1.86
N ALA A 39 -6.66 -13.47 1.06
CA ALA A 39 -7.59 -12.50 1.60
C ALA A 39 -8.64 -13.17 2.51
N ASP A 40 -9.03 -12.48 3.58
CA ASP A 40 -10.18 -12.86 4.40
C ASP A 40 -11.51 -12.66 3.64
N LYS A 41 -12.65 -12.93 4.29
CA LYS A 41 -13.98 -12.77 3.71
C LYS A 41 -14.31 -11.34 3.24
N ASN A 42 -13.60 -10.34 3.78
CA ASN A 42 -13.76 -8.92 3.48
C ASN A 42 -12.68 -8.42 2.50
N GLY A 43 -11.86 -9.31 1.96
CA GLY A 43 -10.80 -8.96 1.02
C GLY A 43 -9.51 -8.45 1.67
N ASN A 44 -9.37 -8.53 3.01
CA ASN A 44 -8.17 -8.04 3.68
C ASN A 44 -7.03 -9.06 3.62
N ILE A 45 -5.81 -8.58 3.36
CA ILE A 45 -4.57 -9.34 3.38
C ILE A 45 -3.65 -8.74 4.44
N GLY A 46 -3.25 -9.56 5.42
CA GLY A 46 -2.47 -9.16 6.59
C GLY A 46 -3.26 -9.34 7.90
N THR A 47 -2.77 -8.75 8.98
CA THR A 47 -3.24 -8.99 10.35
C THR A 47 -3.89 -7.75 10.96
N GLY A 48 -4.98 -7.93 11.71
CA GLY A 48 -5.57 -6.86 12.52
C GLY A 48 -6.29 -5.76 11.73
N ASN A 49 -6.60 -5.98 10.46
CA ASN A 49 -7.37 -5.04 9.66
C ASN A 49 -8.85 -5.05 10.06
N HIS A 50 -9.46 -3.86 10.13
CA HIS A 50 -10.89 -3.64 10.32
C HIS A 50 -11.44 -2.91 9.09
N GLY A 51 -12.52 -3.43 8.50
CA GLY A 51 -13.07 -2.96 7.23
C GLY A 51 -12.82 -3.95 6.08
N ASN A 52 -12.70 -3.43 4.85
CA ASN A 52 -12.63 -4.21 3.62
C ASN A 52 -11.41 -3.86 2.76
N ASN A 53 -10.91 -4.86 2.03
CA ASN A 53 -9.89 -4.72 0.99
C ASN A 53 -8.57 -4.04 1.43
N ASN A 54 -8.17 -4.18 2.69
CA ASN A 54 -6.90 -3.65 3.17
C ASN A 54 -5.73 -4.60 2.84
N PHE A 55 -4.57 -4.03 2.53
CA PHE A 55 -3.31 -4.76 2.37
C PHE A 55 -2.28 -4.24 3.36
N GLY A 56 -1.78 -5.12 4.23
CA GLY A 56 -0.86 -4.78 5.33
C GLY A 56 -1.52 -4.99 6.68
N ASP A 57 -1.06 -4.31 7.73
CA ASP A 57 -1.43 -4.66 9.11
C ASP A 57 -2.09 -3.49 9.88
N TYR A 58 -3.05 -3.82 10.73
CA TYR A 58 -3.68 -2.88 11.68
C TYR A 58 -4.33 -1.64 11.03
N ASN A 59 -4.87 -1.78 9.82
CA ASN A 59 -5.65 -0.70 9.21
C ASN A 59 -7.09 -0.68 9.73
N ASP A 60 -7.66 0.50 9.90
CA ASP A 60 -9.04 0.73 10.34
C ASP A 60 -9.77 1.60 9.30
N GLY A 61 -10.60 0.95 8.48
CA GLY A 61 -11.29 1.52 7.33
C GLY A 61 -11.11 0.66 6.08
N ASP A 62 -11.36 1.24 4.90
CA ASP A 62 -11.43 0.47 3.66
C ASP A 62 -10.30 0.81 2.67
N SER A 63 -9.82 -0.21 1.96
CA SER A 63 -8.90 -0.09 0.81
C SER A 63 -7.55 0.58 1.14
N ASN A 64 -7.04 0.44 2.37
CA ASN A 64 -5.72 0.95 2.73
C ASN A 64 -4.61 -0.02 2.31
N ILE A 65 -3.43 0.54 2.01
CA ILE A 65 -2.21 -0.20 1.70
C ILE A 65 -1.10 0.31 2.61
N GLY A 66 -0.50 -0.58 3.39
CA GLY A 66 0.47 -0.25 4.43
C GLY A 66 -0.07 -0.60 5.82
N SER A 67 0.41 0.08 6.85
CA SER A 67 0.11 -0.27 8.24
C SER A 67 -0.42 0.89 9.07
N TYR A 68 -1.28 0.59 10.04
CA TYR A 68 -1.81 1.56 11.01
C TYR A 68 -2.56 2.75 10.40
N ASN A 69 -3.11 2.61 9.19
CA ASN A 69 -3.92 3.66 8.61
C ASN A 69 -5.32 3.69 9.23
N LYS A 70 -5.86 4.89 9.43
CA LYS A 70 -7.25 5.12 9.85
C LYS A 70 -7.98 5.93 8.78
N GLY A 71 -9.14 5.44 8.34
CA GLY A 71 -9.89 5.98 7.22
C GLY A 71 -9.69 5.17 5.94
N ASN A 72 -9.84 5.80 4.77
CA ASN A 72 -10.07 5.06 3.52
C ASN A 72 -9.04 5.37 2.43
N SER A 73 -8.64 4.36 1.67
CA SER A 73 -7.82 4.51 0.46
C SER A 73 -6.46 5.18 0.70
N ASN A 74 -5.85 4.98 1.88
CA ASN A 74 -4.53 5.51 2.18
C ASN A 74 -3.43 4.52 1.77
N TRP A 75 -2.35 5.02 1.17
CA TRP A 75 -1.16 4.25 0.81
C TRP A 75 0.06 4.79 1.59
N GLY A 76 0.71 3.91 2.34
CA GLY A 76 1.78 4.23 3.28
C GLY A 76 1.36 3.90 4.73
N ASP A 77 2.08 4.42 5.71
CA ASP A 77 1.93 4.02 7.10
C ASP A 77 1.44 5.16 8.00
N ASN A 78 0.63 4.82 9.01
CA ASN A 78 0.17 5.73 10.06
C ASN A 78 -0.57 6.98 9.53
N ASN A 79 -1.35 6.84 8.45
CA ASN A 79 -2.17 7.94 7.95
C ASN A 79 -3.52 8.00 8.66
N LYS A 80 -4.08 9.20 8.79
CA LYS A 80 -5.41 9.44 9.35
C LYS A 80 -6.25 10.27 8.40
N GLY A 81 -7.06 9.63 7.57
CA GLY A 81 -7.99 10.31 6.67
C GLY A 81 -8.23 9.56 5.37
N THR A 82 -8.18 10.25 4.23
CA THR A 82 -8.65 9.68 2.96
C THR A 82 -7.77 10.04 1.77
N ASN A 83 -7.47 9.03 0.94
CA ASN A 83 -6.71 9.15 -0.31
C ASN A 83 -5.26 9.63 -0.12
N LEU A 84 -4.68 9.48 1.07
CA LEU A 84 -3.30 9.88 1.36
C LEU A 84 -2.32 8.90 0.70
N ARG A 85 -1.18 9.38 0.19
CA ARG A 85 -0.13 8.55 -0.44
C ARG A 85 1.24 8.95 0.13
N CYS A 86 1.42 8.72 1.44
CA CYS A 86 2.53 9.18 2.29
C CYS A 86 2.57 8.35 3.57
N ASN A 87 3.57 8.59 4.41
CA ASN A 87 3.55 8.17 5.81
C ASN A 87 3.17 9.35 6.72
N ASN A 88 2.50 9.06 7.85
CA ASN A 88 2.20 10.01 8.93
C ASN A 88 1.36 11.24 8.53
N ALA A 89 0.53 11.15 7.49
CA ALA A 89 -0.31 12.26 7.05
C ALA A 89 -1.69 12.25 7.72
N THR A 90 -2.33 13.42 7.82
CA THR A 90 -3.70 13.56 8.33
C THR A 90 -4.55 14.41 7.39
N GLY A 91 -5.82 14.04 7.23
CA GLY A 91 -6.81 14.77 6.43
C GLY A 91 -7.14 14.09 5.11
N THR A 92 -7.63 14.87 4.15
CA THR A 92 -8.02 14.36 2.83
C THR A 92 -7.03 14.87 1.79
N ARG A 93 -6.63 14.01 0.85
CA ARG A 93 -5.82 14.45 -0.30
C ARG A 93 -6.59 15.46 -1.13
N LYS A 94 -6.24 16.73 -0.99
CA LYS A 94 -6.80 17.84 -1.79
C LYS A 94 -6.01 18.09 -3.07
N VAL A 95 -4.74 17.67 -3.14
CA VAL A 95 -3.84 17.95 -4.26
C VAL A 95 -3.11 16.68 -4.69
N VAL A 96 -3.05 16.44 -5.99
CA VAL A 96 -2.15 15.42 -6.56
C VAL A 96 -0.73 15.97 -6.35
N ASN A 97 0.03 15.41 -5.39
CA ASN A 97 1.41 15.80 -4.96
C ASN A 97 1.53 16.39 -3.55
N THR A 98 0.56 16.17 -2.65
CA THR A 98 0.75 16.51 -1.22
C THR A 98 1.94 15.77 -0.60
N CYS A 99 2.37 14.66 -1.20
CA CYS A 99 3.42 13.82 -0.66
C CYS A 99 4.52 13.51 -1.70
N ASP A 100 5.75 13.82 -1.31
CA ASP A 100 7.01 13.51 -1.99
C ASP A 100 7.34 12.02 -1.81
N LEU A 101 7.96 11.36 -2.80
CA LEU A 101 8.48 9.98 -2.68
C LEU A 101 9.38 9.79 -1.43
N LYS A 102 10.08 10.83 -0.97
CA LYS A 102 10.85 10.82 0.28
C LYS A 102 9.97 10.60 1.51
N GLN A 103 8.71 11.03 1.47
CA GLN A 103 7.74 10.84 2.55
C GLN A 103 7.07 9.46 2.52
N LEU A 104 7.36 8.65 1.50
CA LEU A 104 7.05 7.21 1.43
C LEU A 104 8.25 6.34 1.80
N ARG A 105 9.45 6.93 2.02
CA ARG A 105 10.59 6.16 2.55
C ARG A 105 10.35 5.87 4.02
N ILE A 106 10.49 4.59 4.35
CA ILE A 106 10.56 4.03 5.70
C ILE A 106 11.94 4.32 6.28
#